data_AF-A0A950DEP4-F1
#
_entry.id   AF-A0A950DEP4-F1
#
_cell.length_a   1.000
_cell.length_b   1.000
_cell.length_c   1.000
_cell.angle_alpha   90.00
_cell.angle_beta   90.00
_cell.angle_gamma   90.00
#
_symmetry.space_group_name_H-M   'P 1'
#
loop_
_entity.id
_entity.type
_entity.pdbx_description
1 polymer ?
#
loop_
_entity_poly.entity_id
_entity_poly.type
_entity_poly.pdbx_seq_one_letter_code
_entity_poly.pdbx_strand_id
1 'polypeptide(L)'
;MQIQEQTAIRPLESAEDFWETRLEAIGFIFHGTLNVAKSKGQPSGASNLLHFARCPKLEKIGESETKIWFRSVRIAHKHLDELLGAKRWKWCKLCERGITQRVLDEC
;
A
#
# COMPACT_ATOMS: atom_id res chain seq x y z
N MET A 1 27.42 8.94 1.34
CA MET A 1 26.73 7.63 1.39
C MET A 1 25.48 7.74 0.54
N GLN A 2 25.48 7.14 -0.65
CA GLN A 2 24.25 7.04 -1.47
C GLN A 2 23.34 6.03 -0.75
N ILE A 3 22.37 6.55 0.01
CA ILE A 3 21.34 5.73 0.62
C ILE A 3 20.48 5.24 -0.54
N GLN A 4 20.61 3.95 -0.86
CA GLN A 4 19.95 3.28 -1.97
C GLN A 4 18.44 3.60 -1.98
N GLU A 5 17.99 4.41 -2.95
CA GLU A 5 16.57 4.60 -3.27
C GLU A 5 15.89 3.28 -3.69
N GLN A 6 16.67 2.22 -3.96
CA GLN A 6 16.21 0.90 -4.36
C GLN A 6 15.47 0.11 -3.26
N THR A 7 15.51 0.51 -1.99
CA THR A 7 14.81 -0.20 -0.90
C THR A 7 13.57 0.54 -0.40
N ALA A 8 13.04 1.52 -1.14
CA ALA A 8 11.88 2.28 -0.68
C ALA A 8 10.51 1.72 -1.13
N ILE A 9 10.52 0.72 -2.02
CA ILE A 9 9.35 -0.01 -2.52
C ILE A 9 9.68 -1.50 -2.45
N ARG A 10 8.84 -2.29 -1.78
CA ARG A 10 9.03 -3.74 -1.65
C ARG A 10 7.71 -4.48 -1.89
N PRO A 11 7.55 -5.29 -2.95
CA PRO A 11 6.42 -6.20 -3.06
C PRO A 11 6.49 -7.25 -1.94
N LEU A 12 5.35 -7.57 -1.33
CA LEU A 12 5.26 -8.57 -0.25
C LEU A 12 4.67 -9.83 -0.86
N GLU A 13 5.55 -10.75 -1.24
CA GLU A 13 5.22 -11.96 -2.00
C GLU A 13 4.75 -13.10 -1.10
N SER A 14 5.18 -13.11 0.17
CA SER A 14 4.86 -14.13 1.16
C SER A 14 4.06 -13.56 2.34
N ALA A 15 3.32 -14.42 3.04
CA ALA A 15 2.68 -14.06 4.30
C ALA A 15 3.72 -13.63 5.36
N GLU A 16 4.88 -14.31 5.38
CA GLU A 16 6.00 -13.99 6.27
C GLU A 16 6.53 -12.57 6.05
N ASP A 17 6.84 -12.19 4.80
CA ASP A 17 7.27 -10.82 4.44
C ASP A 17 6.28 -9.76 4.93
N PHE A 18 4.98 -10.05 4.82
CA PHE A 18 3.94 -9.16 5.29
C PHE A 18 3.91 -9.04 6.81
N TRP A 19 4.05 -10.14 7.54
CA TRP A 19 4.10 -10.12 9.00
C TRP A 19 5.35 -9.41 9.50
N GLU A 20 6.52 -9.64 8.89
CA GLU A 20 7.76 -8.94 9.22
C GLU A 20 7.61 -7.43 9.02
N THR A 21 7.10 -7.01 7.86
CA THR A 21 6.83 -5.59 7.58
C THR A 21 5.88 -4.96 8.60
N ARG A 22 4.88 -5.74 9.05
CA ARG A 22 3.93 -5.27 10.06
C ARG A 22 4.55 -5.18 11.45
N LEU A 23 5.46 -6.08 11.80
CA LEU A 23 6.24 -6.03 13.04
C LEU A 23 7.13 -4.79 13.07
N GLU A 24 7.74 -4.43 11.93
CA GLU A 24 8.51 -3.18 11.82
C GLU A 24 7.63 -1.94 12.01
N ALA A 25 6.34 -2.01 11.66
CA ALA A 25 5.34 -0.96 11.83
C ALA A 25 5.70 0.40 11.21
N ILE A 26 6.68 0.42 10.30
CA ILE A 26 7.21 1.60 9.62
C ILE A 26 6.72 1.62 8.17
N GLY A 27 6.42 2.83 7.66
CA GLY A 27 5.98 3.02 6.28
C GLY A 27 4.49 2.71 6.05
N PHE A 28 4.20 2.26 4.83
CA PHE A 28 2.86 2.14 4.27
C PHE A 28 2.72 0.82 3.52
N ILE A 29 1.53 0.24 3.53
CA ILE A 29 1.23 -1.00 2.83
C ILE A 29 0.02 -0.77 1.95
N PHE A 30 0.19 -1.00 0.66
CA PHE A 30 -0.89 -1.13 -0.30
C PHE A 30 -1.37 -2.57 -0.33
N HIS A 31 -2.67 -2.75 -0.48
CA HIS A 31 -3.23 -4.02 -0.94
C HIS A 31 -4.32 -3.79 -1.99
N GLY A 32 -4.44 -4.70 -2.95
CA GLY A 32 -5.44 -4.65 -3.99
C GLY A 32 -5.26 -5.71 -5.05
N THR A 33 -6.01 -5.60 -6.14
CA THR A 33 -5.91 -6.53 -7.28
C THR A 33 -5.36 -5.80 -8.49
N LEU A 34 -4.10 -6.09 -8.84
CA LEU A 34 -3.44 -5.54 -10.03
C LEU A 34 -3.91 -6.29 -11.29
N ASN A 35 -5.18 -6.17 -11.66
CA ASN A 35 -5.62 -6.71 -12.94
C ASN A 35 -5.14 -5.80 -14.09
N VAL A 36 -4.01 -6.17 -14.68
CA VAL A 36 -3.51 -5.58 -15.93
C VAL A 36 -4.33 -6.09 -17.15
N ALA A 37 -5.17 -7.11 -17.00
CA ALA A 37 -5.97 -7.66 -18.08
C ALA A 37 -7.43 -7.17 -18.04
N LYS A 38 -7.82 -6.43 -19.08
CA LYS A 38 -9.22 -6.15 -19.46
C LYS A 38 -10.04 -7.45 -19.40
N SER A 39 -10.82 -7.67 -18.35
CA SER A 39 -11.81 -8.75 -18.33
C SER A 39 -13.05 -8.25 -17.62
N LYS A 40 -14.13 -8.08 -18.39
CA LYS A 40 -15.47 -7.77 -17.91
C LYS A 40 -15.88 -8.83 -16.89
N GLY A 41 -16.20 -8.41 -15.67
CA GLY A 41 -16.99 -9.22 -14.74
C GLY A 41 -16.29 -9.75 -13.49
N GLN A 42 -15.27 -9.06 -12.94
CA GLN A 42 -14.80 -9.41 -11.60
C GLN A 42 -15.53 -8.64 -10.48
N PRO A 43 -15.73 -9.28 -9.32
CA PRO A 43 -16.54 -8.74 -8.24
C PRO A 43 -15.92 -7.44 -7.70
N SER A 44 -16.79 -6.46 -7.46
CA SER A 44 -16.52 -5.11 -6.96
C SER A 44 -15.91 -5.03 -5.53
N GLY A 45 -15.31 -6.12 -5.05
CA GLY A 45 -14.82 -6.30 -3.67
C GLY A 45 -13.36 -5.91 -3.46
N ALA A 46 -12.51 -5.97 -4.50
CA ALA A 46 -11.10 -5.61 -4.39
C ALA A 46 -10.93 -4.09 -4.45
N SER A 47 -11.06 -3.42 -3.30
CA SER A 47 -10.70 -2.01 -3.19
C SER A 47 -9.19 -1.88 -3.09
N ASN A 48 -8.55 -1.27 -4.08
CA ASN A 48 -7.16 -0.83 -4.02
C ASN A 48 -7.00 0.17 -2.88
N LEU A 49 -6.40 -0.25 -1.76
CA LEU A 49 -6.31 0.52 -0.53
C LEU A 49 -4.87 0.71 -0.08
N LEU A 50 -4.56 1.92 0.38
CA LEU A 50 -3.31 2.26 1.04
C LEU A 50 -3.52 2.40 2.55
N HIS A 51 -2.62 1.76 3.31
CA HIS A 51 -2.67 1.67 4.77
C HIS A 51 -1.33 2.15 5.36
N PHE A 52 -1.37 2.62 6.60
CA PHE A 52 -0.16 2.61 7.42
C PHE A 52 0.24 1.17 7.74
N ALA A 53 1.54 0.85 7.81
CA ALA A 53 2.01 -0.48 8.17
C ALA A 53 1.48 -0.98 9.54
N ARG A 54 1.21 -0.05 10.46
CA ARG A 54 0.59 -0.31 11.78
C ARG A 54 -0.94 -0.43 11.78
N CYS A 55 -1.60 -0.37 10.63
CA CYS A 55 -3.06 -0.36 10.57
C CYS A 55 -3.62 -1.73 11.01
N PRO A 56 -4.52 -1.79 12.01
CA PRO A 56 -5.08 -3.06 12.48
C PRO A 56 -5.95 -3.76 11.44
N LYS A 57 -6.47 -3.03 10.44
CA LYS A 57 -7.24 -3.64 9.35
C LYS A 57 -6.40 -4.54 8.45
N LEU A 58 -5.07 -4.44 8.51
CA LEU A 58 -4.16 -5.30 7.75
C LEU A 58 -4.27 -6.79 8.17
N GLU A 59 -4.72 -7.08 9.40
CA GLU A 59 -4.90 -8.46 9.91
C GLU A 59 -5.98 -9.24 9.18
N LYS A 60 -6.88 -8.54 8.49
CA LYS A 60 -8.06 -9.14 7.84
C LYS A 60 -7.89 -9.23 6.32
N ILE A 61 -6.72 -8.87 5.81
CA ILE A 61 -6.44 -8.85 4.37
C ILE A 61 -6.14 -10.28 3.92
N GLY A 62 -6.83 -10.71 2.87
CA GLY A 62 -6.64 -12.04 2.29
C GLY A 62 -5.31 -12.19 1.57
N GLU A 63 -4.82 -13.42 1.48
CA GLU A 63 -3.56 -13.75 0.80
C GLU A 63 -3.62 -13.50 -0.71
N SER A 64 -4.82 -13.60 -1.30
CA SER A 64 -5.08 -13.44 -2.73
C SER A 64 -4.86 -12.03 -3.30
N GLU A 65 -4.70 -11.01 -2.46
CA GLU A 65 -4.48 -9.63 -2.88
C GLU A 65 -2.98 -9.31 -2.97
N THR A 66 -2.59 -8.57 -4.02
CA THR A 66 -1.23 -8.04 -4.18
C THR A 66 -0.94 -7.06 -3.06
N LYS A 67 0.21 -7.21 -2.40
CA LYS A 67 0.65 -6.34 -1.30
C LYS A 67 1.97 -5.69 -1.65
N ILE A 68 2.08 -4.38 -1.41
CA ILE A 68 3.31 -3.61 -1.67
C ILE A 68 3.58 -2.71 -0.49
N TRP A 69 4.78 -2.78 0.06
CA TRP A 69 5.27 -1.87 1.08
C TRP A 69 5.98 -0.66 0.47
N PHE A 70 5.79 0.49 1.10
CA PHE A 70 6.43 1.75 0.75
C PHE A 70 7.01 2.42 1.99
N ARG A 71 8.22 2.98 1.85
CA ARG A 71 8.90 3.69 2.94
C ARG A 71 8.24 5.03 3.30
N SER A 72 7.78 5.79 2.32
CA SER A 72 7.18 7.13 2.50
C SER A 72 5.89 7.30 1.72
N VAL A 73 5.07 8.27 2.13
CA VAL A 73 3.79 8.56 1.47
C VAL A 73 3.98 9.06 0.04
N ARG A 74 5.03 9.86 -0.20
CA ARG A 74 5.36 10.43 -1.51
C ARG A 74 5.66 9.33 -2.53
N ILE A 75 6.42 8.33 -2.12
CA ILE A 75 6.78 7.19 -2.97
C ILE A 75 5.55 6.34 -3.27
N ALA A 76 4.73 6.07 -2.24
CA ALA A 76 3.48 5.33 -2.42
C ALA A 76 2.54 6.04 -3.42
N HIS A 77 2.33 7.35 -3.26
CA HIS A 77 1.50 8.14 -4.17
C HIS A 77 2.00 8.07 -5.61
N LYS A 78 3.29 8.38 -5.84
CA LYS A 78 3.87 8.38 -7.19
C LYS A 78 3.73 7.00 -7.84
N HIS A 79 4.13 5.95 -7.13
CA HIS A 79 4.12 4.60 -7.66
C HIS A 79 2.70 4.09 -7.94
N LEU A 80 1.75 4.33 -7.02
CA LEU A 80 0.36 3.89 -7.20
C LEU A 80 -0.35 4.67 -8.31
N ASP A 81 -0.07 5.97 -8.46
CA ASP A 81 -0.60 6.77 -9.57
C ASP A 81 -0.03 6.31 -10.92
N GLU A 82 1.27 5.96 -10.99
CA GLU A 82 1.89 5.39 -12.18
C GLU A 82 1.34 3.99 -12.51
N LEU A 83 1.14 3.14 -11.50
CA LEU A 83 0.74 1.74 -11.67
C LEU A 83 -0.76 1.57 -11.96
N LEU A 84 -1.62 2.31 -11.26
CA LEU A 84 -3.07 2.14 -11.31
C LEU A 84 -3.78 3.33 -11.98
N GLY A 85 -3.16 4.49 -12.04
CA GLY A 85 -3.78 5.75 -12.44
C GLY A 85 -4.36 6.51 -11.24
N ALA A 86 -4.23 7.83 -11.28
CA ALA A 86 -4.82 8.72 -10.28
C ALA A 86 -6.33 8.42 -10.11
N LYS A 87 -6.79 8.28 -8.86
CA LYS A 87 -8.16 7.91 -8.43
C LYS A 87 -8.53 6.42 -8.48
N ARG A 88 -7.61 5.53 -8.87
CA ARG A 88 -7.87 4.07 -8.87
C ARG A 88 -7.46 3.35 -7.59
N TRP A 89 -6.96 4.11 -6.62
CA TRP A 89 -6.65 3.66 -5.28
C TRP A 89 -7.08 4.73 -4.28
N LYS A 90 -7.26 4.36 -3.01
CA LYS A 90 -7.69 5.29 -1.95
C LYS A 90 -7.08 4.90 -0.61
N TRP A 91 -7.09 5.82 0.34
CA TRP A 91 -6.71 5.50 1.70
C TRP A 91 -7.76 4.59 2.37
N CYS A 92 -7.29 3.70 3.23
CA CYS A 92 -8.17 3.05 4.20
C CYS A 92 -8.84 4.12 5.07
N LYS A 93 -10.16 4.08 5.27
CA LYS A 93 -10.90 5.06 6.10
C LYS A 93 -10.30 5.30 7.50
N LEU A 94 -9.65 4.29 8.08
CA LEU A 94 -8.97 4.45 9.37
C LEU A 94 -7.66 5.23 9.23
N CYS A 95 -6.89 4.95 8.18
CA CYS A 95 -5.61 5.61 7.89
C CYS A 95 -5.83 7.04 7.34
N GLU A 96 -6.88 7.25 6.56
CA GLU A 96 -7.28 8.55 6.01
C GLU A 96 -7.46 9.59 7.11
N ARG A 97 -7.98 9.22 8.28
CA ARG A 97 -8.10 10.14 9.42
C ARG A 97 -6.76 10.58 10.01
N GLY A 98 -5.70 9.78 9.82
CA GLY A 98 -4.35 10.07 10.30
C GLY A 98 -3.42 10.62 9.23
N ILE A 99 -3.85 10.67 7.97
CA ILE A 99 -2.98 11.05 6.84
C ILE A 99 -2.61 12.52 6.89
N THR A 100 -3.55 13.38 7.29
CA THR A 100 -3.38 14.83 7.31
C THR A 100 -2.19 15.23 8.17
N GLN A 101 -1.98 14.57 9.31
CA GLN A 101 -0.85 14.89 10.19
C GLN A 101 0.51 14.43 9.63
N ARG A 102 0.58 13.28 8.95
CA ARG A 102 1.84 12.77 8.37
C ARG A 102 2.22 13.46 7.07
N VAL A 103 1.25 13.73 6.20
CA VAL A 103 1.50 14.45 4.94
C VAL A 103 1.98 15.88 5.21
N LEU A 104 1.51 16.50 6.30
CA LEU A 104 2.02 17.81 6.74
C LEU A 104 3.46 17.75 7.29
N ASP A 105 3.90 16.62 7.84
CA ASP A 105 5.25 16.44 8.42
C ASP A 105 6.30 16.09 7.35
N GLU A 106 5.88 15.43 6.26
CA GLU A 106 6.74 15.07 5.12
C GLU A 106 6.76 16.13 3.98
N CYS A 107 6.16 17.31 4.19
CA CYS A 107 6.11 18.44 3.24
C CYS A 107 7.03 19.57 3.65
#